data_AF-A0A850BU13-F1
#
_entry.id   AF-A0A850BU13-F1
#
_cell.length_a   1.000
_cell.length_b   1.000
_cell.length_c   1.000
_cell.angle_alpha   90.00
_cell.angle_beta   90.00
_cell.angle_gamma   90.00
#
_symmetry.space_group_name_H-M   'P 1'
#
loop_
_entity.id
_entity.type
_entity.pdbx_description
1 polymer ?
#
loop_
_entity_poly.entity_id
_entity_poly.type
_entity_poly.pdbx_seq_one_letter_code
_entity_poly.pdbx_strand_id
1 'polypeptide(L)'
;MDDESPIEERLPYPTQPMYFPDGTWVEEFIIPEEDKEIVLEQLYPFSPVPKLTDVMYDLHADKTFVVRKFRVTWEHGMNYLVSPYYPENGGTVIDWMDENSWVDDEYDEEDFGDEDFDLTGFDNDDDLPF
;
A
#
# COMPACT_ATOMS: atom_id res chain seq x y z
N MET A 1 -27.88 13.73 -13.38
CA MET A 1 -28.26 12.54 -12.60
C MET A 1 -26.96 12.15 -11.94
N ASP A 2 -26.66 12.77 -10.81
CA ASP A 2 -25.44 12.46 -10.06
C ASP A 2 -25.77 11.23 -9.23
N ASP A 3 -25.34 10.08 -9.76
CA ASP A 3 -25.37 8.79 -9.10
C ASP A 3 -24.30 8.80 -8.00
N GLU A 4 -24.53 9.57 -6.93
CA GLU A 4 -23.70 9.57 -5.72
C GLU A 4 -24.04 8.36 -4.84
N SER A 5 -24.18 7.18 -5.45
CA SER A 5 -24.16 5.95 -4.67
C SER A 5 -22.73 5.71 -4.19
N PRO A 6 -22.54 5.29 -2.93
CA PRO A 6 -21.22 4.96 -2.44
C PRO A 6 -20.64 3.83 -3.28
N ILE A 7 -19.34 3.93 -3.58
CA ILE A 7 -18.62 2.95 -4.41
C ILE A 7 -18.58 1.60 -3.68
N GLU A 8 -18.50 1.64 -2.35
CA GLU A 8 -18.51 0.47 -1.49
C GLU A 8 -19.65 0.48 -0.48
N GLU A 9 -19.95 -0.69 0.08
CA GLU A 9 -20.83 -0.77 1.24
C GLU A 9 -20.08 -0.29 2.49
N ARG A 10 -20.75 0.59 3.25
CA ARG A 10 -20.22 1.11 4.51
C ARG A 10 -20.20 0.00 5.56
N LEU A 11 -19.08 -0.14 6.28
CA LEU A 11 -18.99 -1.14 7.35
C LEU A 11 -20.05 -0.92 8.45
N PRO A 12 -20.57 -1.99 9.06
CA PRO A 12 -21.64 -1.92 10.07
C PRO A 12 -21.14 -1.54 11.47
N TYR A 13 -20.12 -0.67 11.56
CA TYR A 13 -19.52 -0.23 12.81
C TYR A 13 -19.88 1.21 13.15
N PRO A 14 -19.98 1.57 14.44
CA PRO A 14 -20.11 2.96 14.85
C PRO A 14 -18.87 3.76 14.44
N THR A 15 -19.02 5.07 14.28
CA THR A 15 -17.91 5.95 13.87
C THR A 15 -17.68 7.10 14.86
N GLN A 16 -16.47 7.64 14.83
CA GLN A 16 -16.06 8.84 15.53
C GLN A 16 -15.28 9.77 14.59
N PRO A 17 -15.27 11.09 14.82
CA PRO A 17 -14.47 12.00 14.01
C PRO A 17 -12.96 11.83 14.28
N MET A 18 -12.19 11.68 13.20
CA MET A 18 -10.73 11.75 13.20
C MET A 18 -10.31 13.10 12.61
N TYR A 19 -9.57 13.91 13.38
CA TYR A 19 -9.15 15.25 12.97
C TYR A 19 -7.71 15.26 12.45
N PHE A 20 -7.47 16.03 11.39
CA PHE A 20 -6.15 16.31 10.85
C PHE A 20 -5.59 17.65 11.36
N PRO A 21 -4.26 17.87 11.27
CA PRO A 21 -3.60 19.11 11.68
C PRO A 21 -4.13 20.38 11.02
N ASP A 22 -4.69 20.29 9.82
CA ASP A 22 -5.27 21.42 9.07
C ASP A 22 -6.71 21.77 9.50
N GLY A 23 -7.28 21.02 10.45
CA GLY A 23 -8.63 21.20 10.98
C GLY A 23 -9.73 20.49 10.18
N THR A 24 -9.37 19.77 9.11
CA THR A 24 -10.30 18.87 8.42
C THR A 24 -10.51 17.59 9.24
N TRP A 25 -11.54 16.82 8.89
CA TRP A 25 -11.87 15.59 9.61
C TRP A 25 -12.55 14.57 8.70
N VAL A 26 -12.46 13.30 9.11
CA VAL A 26 -13.07 12.14 8.45
C VAL A 26 -13.73 11.24 9.49
N GLU A 27 -14.61 10.34 9.05
CA GLU A 27 -15.24 9.36 9.93
C GLU A 27 -14.30 8.15 10.11
N GLU A 28 -13.92 7.85 11.34
CA GLU A 28 -13.19 6.63 11.71
C GLU A 28 -14.15 5.59 12.27
N PHE A 29 -14.08 4.34 11.80
CA PHE A 29 -14.81 3.23 12.41
C PHE A 29 -14.19 2.79 13.74
N ILE A 30 -15.04 2.62 14.75
CA ILE A 30 -14.67 2.01 16.02
C ILE A 30 -14.86 0.50 15.88
N ILE A 31 -13.80 -0.17 15.44
CA ILE A 31 -13.79 -1.63 15.21
C ILE A 31 -13.45 -2.35 16.52
N PRO A 32 -14.30 -3.28 17.01
CA PRO A 32 -13.99 -4.12 18.15
C PRO A 32 -12.74 -4.98 17.92
N GLU A 33 -11.99 -5.29 18.99
CA GLU A 33 -10.73 -6.04 18.83
C GLU A 33 -10.97 -7.46 18.28
N GLU A 34 -12.11 -8.07 18.63
CA GLU A 34 -12.55 -9.37 18.12
C GLU A 34 -12.82 -9.40 16.60
N ASP A 35 -13.13 -8.25 16.00
CA ASP A 35 -13.51 -8.13 14.60
C ASP A 35 -12.34 -7.66 13.73
N LYS A 36 -11.22 -7.21 14.33
CA LYS A 36 -10.09 -6.65 13.59
C LYS A 36 -9.49 -7.61 12.57
N GLU A 37 -9.43 -8.90 12.89
CA GLU A 37 -8.88 -9.90 11.97
C GLU A 37 -9.77 -10.03 10.72
N ILE A 38 -11.09 -10.09 10.92
CA ILE A 38 -12.07 -10.19 9.84
C ILE A 38 -12.04 -8.92 8.96
N VAL A 39 -11.99 -7.74 9.58
CA VAL A 39 -11.95 -6.48 8.84
C VAL A 39 -10.64 -6.34 8.05
N LEU A 40 -9.51 -6.76 8.63
CA LEU A 40 -8.23 -6.76 7.94
C LEU A 40 -8.27 -7.68 6.71
N GLU A 41 -8.74 -8.91 6.86
CA GLU A 41 -8.88 -9.85 5.75
C GLU A 41 -9.81 -9.34 4.64
N GLN A 42 -10.87 -8.61 5.01
CA GLN A 42 -11.83 -8.05 4.05
C GLN A 42 -11.26 -6.88 3.24
N LEU A 43 -10.46 -6.01 3.87
CA LEU A 43 -10.02 -4.74 3.27
C LEU A 43 -8.60 -4.78 2.71
N TYR A 44 -7.77 -5.73 3.12
CA TYR A 44 -6.38 -5.78 2.70
C TYR A 44 -6.28 -6.26 1.23
N PRO A 45 -5.74 -5.45 0.30
CA PRO A 45 -5.82 -5.74 -1.13
C PRO A 45 -4.71 -6.68 -1.65
N PHE A 46 -3.75 -7.06 -0.79
CA PHE A 46 -2.58 -7.85 -1.18
C PHE A 46 -2.60 -9.25 -0.57
N SER A 47 -1.76 -10.14 -1.11
CA SER A 47 -1.56 -11.49 -0.57
C SER A 47 -0.06 -11.75 -0.41
N PRO A 48 0.39 -12.28 0.74
CA PRO A 48 -0.42 -12.74 1.88
C PRO A 48 -0.99 -11.60 2.73
N VAL A 49 -2.12 -11.86 3.41
CA VAL A 49 -2.67 -10.93 4.43
C VAL A 49 -1.79 -11.02 5.69
N PRO A 50 -1.35 -9.88 6.25
CA PRO A 50 -0.54 -9.90 7.46
C PRO A 50 -1.37 -10.25 8.69
N LYS A 51 -0.73 -10.83 9.70
CA LYS A 51 -1.37 -11.14 10.97
C LYS A 51 -1.43 -9.88 11.82
N LEU A 52 -2.42 -9.82 12.72
CA LEU A 52 -2.53 -8.71 13.69
C LEU A 52 -1.29 -8.53 14.59
N THR A 53 -0.49 -9.58 14.77
CA THR A 53 0.75 -9.55 15.55
C THR A 53 1.96 -9.08 14.77
N ASP A 54 1.87 -8.99 13.44
CA ASP A 54 3.02 -8.66 12.59
C ASP A 54 3.37 -7.17 12.75
N VAL A 55 4.63 -6.86 12.43
CA VAL A 55 5.14 -5.49 12.41
C VAL A 55 5.26 -5.08 10.95
N MET A 56 4.69 -3.92 10.63
CA MET A 56 4.76 -3.30 9.32
C MET A 56 5.42 -1.93 9.43
N TYR A 57 6.08 -1.51 8.37
CA TYR A 57 6.66 -0.19 8.22
C TYR A 57 5.74 0.68 7.36
N ASP A 58 5.42 1.87 7.85
CA ASP A 58 4.68 2.90 7.11
C ASP A 58 5.68 3.83 6.41
N LEU A 59 5.71 3.77 5.08
CA LEU A 59 6.58 4.59 4.24
C LEU A 59 6.34 6.10 4.41
N HIS A 60 5.11 6.52 4.71
CA HIS A 60 4.76 7.93 4.82
C HIS A 60 5.21 8.53 6.16
N ALA A 61 5.15 7.74 7.22
CA ALA A 61 5.52 8.16 8.57
C ALA A 61 6.98 7.89 8.93
N ASP A 62 7.69 7.07 8.14
CA ASP A 62 9.03 6.54 8.46
C ASP A 62 9.06 5.86 9.84
N LYS A 63 8.05 5.01 10.09
CA LYS A 63 7.81 4.37 11.39
C LYS A 63 7.24 2.97 11.24
N THR A 64 7.67 2.07 12.13
CA THR A 64 7.08 0.75 12.29
C THR A 64 5.88 0.77 13.21
N PHE A 65 4.87 -0.04 12.94
CA PHE A 65 3.73 -0.28 13.83
C PHE A 65 3.31 -1.75 13.83
N VAL A 66 2.64 -2.18 14.89
CA VAL A 66 2.02 -3.51 14.97
C VAL A 66 0.68 -3.46 14.24
N VAL A 67 0.44 -4.39 13.31
CA VAL A 67 -0.74 -4.37 12.41
C VAL A 67 -2.04 -4.18 13.17
N ARG A 68 -2.24 -4.80 14.34
CA ARG A 68 -3.45 -4.59 15.18
C ARG A 68 -3.79 -3.13 15.50
N LYS A 69 -2.86 -2.20 15.34
CA LYS A 69 -3.05 -0.75 15.55
C LYS A 69 -3.57 -0.03 14.31
N PHE A 70 -3.87 -0.74 13.22
CA PHE A 70 -4.51 -0.16 12.05
C PHE A 70 -5.81 0.54 12.42
N ARG A 71 -6.21 1.47 11.58
CA ARG A 71 -7.46 2.22 11.68
C ARG A 71 -8.21 2.07 10.36
N VAL A 72 -9.51 2.32 10.38
CA VAL A 72 -10.33 2.32 9.16
C VAL A 72 -11.15 3.59 9.11
N THR A 73 -11.12 4.28 7.98
CA THR A 73 -11.89 5.51 7.76
C THR A 73 -12.93 5.32 6.67
N TRP A 74 -14.00 6.10 6.75
CA TRP A 74 -15.01 6.23 5.72
C TRP A 74 -14.84 7.57 5.01
N GLU A 75 -14.33 7.52 3.79
CA GLU A 75 -13.96 8.70 3.02
C GLU A 75 -14.32 8.48 1.55
N HIS A 76 -14.85 9.51 0.89
CA HIS A 76 -15.16 9.46 -0.55
C HIS A 76 -16.02 8.25 -0.99
N GLY A 77 -16.85 7.71 -0.09
CA GLY A 77 -17.71 6.56 -0.37
C GLY A 77 -17.01 5.20 -0.34
N MET A 78 -15.84 5.10 0.31
CA MET A 78 -15.02 3.88 0.41
C MET A 78 -14.48 3.67 1.83
N ASN A 79 -14.13 2.42 2.15
CA ASN A 79 -13.48 2.06 3.40
C ASN A 79 -11.95 2.08 3.22
N TYR A 80 -11.27 3.00 3.88
CA TYR A 80 -9.81 3.10 3.80
C TYR A 80 -9.17 2.39 4.98
N LEU A 81 -8.32 1.40 4.68
CA LEU A 81 -7.43 0.80 5.67
C LEU A 81 -6.17 1.66 5.79
N VAL A 82 -5.91 2.21 6.98
CA VAL A 82 -4.88 3.23 7.20
C VAL A 82 -4.02 2.92 8.42
N SER A 83 -2.80 3.46 8.42
CA SER A 83 -1.85 3.29 9.52
C SER A 83 -2.33 4.04 10.78
N PRO A 84 -1.80 3.73 11.98
CA PRO A 84 -2.07 4.53 13.16
C PRO A 84 -1.60 5.99 13.05
N TYR A 85 -0.70 6.29 12.11
CA TYR A 85 -0.10 7.61 11.89
C TYR A 85 -0.83 8.45 10.84
N TYR A 86 -1.90 7.91 10.25
CA TYR A 86 -2.72 8.57 9.23
C TYR A 86 -3.12 10.03 9.53
N PRO A 87 -3.53 10.42 10.76
CA PRO A 87 -3.85 11.82 11.03
C PRO A 87 -2.67 12.78 10.89
N GLU A 88 -1.47 12.35 11.25
CA GLU A 88 -0.29 13.23 11.33
C GLU A 88 0.52 13.21 10.04
N ASN A 89 0.64 12.03 9.44
CA ASN A 89 1.51 11.80 8.29
C ASN A 89 0.72 11.38 7.06
N GLY A 90 -0.47 10.78 7.19
CA GLY A 90 -1.06 9.99 6.11
C GLY A 90 -0.54 8.55 6.17
N GLY A 91 -0.62 7.83 5.06
CA GLY A 91 -0.25 6.42 4.99
C GLY A 91 -1.47 5.49 4.97
N THR A 92 -1.80 5.01 3.78
CA THR A 92 -2.84 3.99 3.58
C THR A 92 -2.19 2.62 3.47
N VAL A 93 -2.98 1.56 3.31
CA VAL A 93 -2.47 0.18 3.18
C VAL A 93 -1.41 0.00 2.08
N ILE A 94 -1.42 0.82 1.03
CA ILE A 94 -0.40 0.75 -0.05
C ILE A 94 0.99 1.19 0.41
N ASP A 95 1.07 1.93 1.51
CA ASP A 95 2.31 2.46 2.07
C ASP A 95 2.93 1.48 3.09
N TRP A 96 2.31 0.31 3.31
CA TRP A 96 2.77 -0.66 4.30
C TRP A 96 3.76 -1.64 3.68
N MET A 97 4.94 -1.71 4.27
CA MET A 97 6.01 -2.62 3.89
C MET A 97 6.31 -3.59 5.03
N ASP A 98 6.52 -4.86 4.72
CA ASP A 98 6.97 -5.83 5.71
C ASP A 98 8.50 -5.74 5.92
N GLU A 99 9.03 -6.15 7.07
CA GLU A 99 10.47 -6.08 7.34
C GLU A 99 11.31 -6.91 6.34
N ASN A 100 10.72 -7.94 5.74
CA ASN A 100 11.34 -8.78 4.72
C ASN A 100 11.09 -8.30 3.29
N SER A 101 10.36 -7.21 3.02
CA SER A 101 10.22 -6.70 1.64
C SER A 101 11.51 -6.06 1.11
N TRP A 102 12.45 -5.77 2.00
CA TRP A 102 13.79 -5.22 1.72
C TRP A 102 14.88 -6.29 1.67
N VAL A 103 14.56 -7.57 1.42
CA VAL A 103 15.64 -8.45 0.95
C VAL A 103 16.13 -7.85 -0.36
N ASP A 104 17.30 -7.22 -0.25
CA ASP A 104 18.27 -6.99 -1.30
C ASP A 104 18.14 -8.21 -2.22
N ASP A 105 17.51 -8.02 -3.38
CA ASP A 105 17.86 -8.85 -4.52
C ASP A 105 19.36 -8.63 -4.61
N GLU A 106 20.13 -9.56 -4.02
CA GLU A 106 21.54 -9.73 -4.29
C GLU A 106 21.54 -9.89 -5.81
N TYR A 107 21.71 -8.74 -6.50
CA TYR A 107 21.83 -8.66 -7.93
C TYR A 107 23.05 -9.50 -8.20
N ASP A 108 22.82 -10.77 -8.53
CA ASP A 108 23.87 -11.68 -8.92
C ASP A 108 24.36 -11.14 -10.25
N GLU A 109 25.41 -10.30 -10.20
CA GLU A 109 26.06 -9.74 -11.38
C GLU A 109 26.54 -10.84 -12.35
N GLU A 110 26.45 -12.12 -11.97
CA GLU A 110 26.82 -13.27 -12.78
C GLU A 110 25.74 -13.77 -13.78
N ASP A 111 24.51 -13.21 -13.82
CA ASP A 111 23.51 -13.61 -14.86
C ASP A 111 23.63 -12.84 -16.18
N PHE A 112 24.55 -11.88 -16.30
CA PHE A 112 25.09 -11.49 -17.62
C PHE A 112 26.17 -12.49 -18.04
N GLY A 113 25.76 -13.75 -18.21
CA GLY A 113 26.58 -14.76 -18.84
C GLY A 113 26.87 -14.35 -20.28
N ASP A 114 28.09 -13.88 -20.53
CA ASP A 114 28.87 -14.01 -21.76
C ASP A 114 28.09 -14.34 -23.06
N GLU A 115 27.13 -13.51 -23.45
CA GLU A 115 26.76 -13.42 -24.86
C GLU A 115 27.66 -12.34 -25.45
N ASP A 116 28.70 -12.78 -26.18
CA ASP A 116 29.53 -11.98 -27.08
C ASP A 116 28.62 -11.05 -27.90
N PHE A 117 28.41 -9.84 -27.39
CA PHE A 117 27.91 -8.72 -28.19
C PHE A 117 29.10 -8.26 -29.02
N ASP A 118 29.28 -8.96 -30.13
CA ASP A 118 30.35 -8.77 -31.10
C ASP A 118 30.23 -7.36 -31.72
N LEU A 119 30.88 -6.38 -31.07
CA LEU A 119 30.96 -4.97 -31.49
C LEU A 119 31.94 -4.76 -32.65
N THR A 120 32.19 -5.78 -33.47
CA THR A 120 33.08 -5.71 -34.63
C THR A 120 32.34 -6.02 -35.94
N GLY A 121 31.40 -5.15 -36.30
CA GLY A 121 30.64 -5.31 -37.54
C GLY A 121 29.87 -4.09 -38.01
N PHE A 122 30.34 -2.86 -37.73
CA PHE A 122 29.93 -1.70 -38.52
C PHE A 122 30.77 -1.65 -39.80
N ASP A 123 30.51 -2.58 -40.72
CA ASP A 123 30.84 -2.37 -42.11
C ASP A 123 29.85 -1.35 -42.68
N ASN A 124 30.42 -0.29 -43.26
CA ASN A 124 29.70 0.65 -44.09
C ASN A 124 29.19 -0.10 -45.31
N ASP A 125 27.87 -0.14 -45.50
CA ASP A 125 27.31 -0.24 -46.84
C ASP A 125 26.07 0.64 -46.95
N ASP A 126 26.20 1.63 -47.83
CA ASP A 126 25.13 2.34 -48.50
C ASP A 126 24.01 1.37 -48.93
N ASP A 127 22.77 1.62 -48.49
CA ASP A 127 21.60 1.70 -49.37
C ASP A 127 20.33 1.94 -48.54
N LEU A 128 19.87 3.19 -48.51
CA LEU A 128 18.50 3.54 -48.13
C LEU A 128 17.56 3.22 -49.30
N PRO A 129 16.51 2.41 -49.13
CA PRO A 129 15.42 2.40 -50.10
C PRO A 129 14.54 3.64 -49.87
N PHE A 130 14.29 4.35 -50.97
CA PHE A 130 13.35 5.47 -51.11
C PHE A 130 11.94 5.14 -50.61
#